data_AF-A0A0C3J809-F1
#
_entry.id   AF-A0A0C3J809-F1
#
_cell.length_a   1.000
_cell.length_b   1.000
_cell.length_c   1.000
_cell.angle_alpha   90.00
_cell.angle_beta   90.00
_cell.angle_gamma   90.00
#
_symmetry.space_group_name_H-M   'P 1'
#
loop_
_entity.id
_entity.type
_entity.pdbx_description
1 polymer ?
#
loop_
_entity_poly.entity_id
_entity_poly.type
_entity_poly.pdbx_seq_one_letter_code
_entity_poly.pdbx_strand_id
1 'polypeptide(L)'
;MVSTKSVLQYGGMASDAIFPVQVSALCNGVSGSVSPWVMLDSTNNTDPNAQYHDFRAFTNDSRPDWYFESMTIMWWNNRIGYVGYTPSEIKDMANSGSSVGILNGLIYDLTTYLNYLPAVIMPTSTQAGGGVDTQFMSSTIVDLFKINSGQDFTKQFNDGLGLDSATLESQRTCLRNLFLIVLMVSIIRFKFIASINFGAVHAPEDHDKFVICQVPCYTEGEASLQHTINSLAVLKYDDKRKLIFIMCDGNIVGSGNDHPTPRIVLDILGADLNLDPEPLSFCAGHVVPYLVVIKVRKPTEGSHPGNCGKHDSQMVVMHFLNKVHYNTPMNPLELEMYHQIKNVIGINPTFYEYLFIVDADTTAEPYALNHLISVMIHDKKVLGVCGECFQSTHFGKIIVHDEGKFDPRSIPLKTWNNYENELWD
;
A
#
# COMPACT_ATOMS: atom_id res chain seq x y z
N MET A 1 14.40 -27.65 -14.08
CA MET A 1 13.45 -26.55 -13.78
C MET A 1 12.68 -26.95 -12.53
N VAL A 2 12.63 -26.07 -11.52
CA VAL A 2 11.86 -26.30 -10.29
C VAL A 2 10.39 -26.00 -10.58
N SER A 3 9.47 -26.84 -10.09
CA SER A 3 8.04 -26.63 -10.35
C SER A 3 7.51 -25.44 -9.56
N THR A 4 6.62 -24.63 -10.14
CA THR A 4 5.96 -23.52 -9.46
C THR A 4 5.27 -23.98 -8.17
N LYS A 5 4.66 -25.18 -8.20
CA LYS A 5 4.01 -25.78 -7.02
C LYS A 5 4.99 -25.99 -5.86
N SER A 6 6.22 -26.41 -6.13
CA SER A 6 7.26 -26.60 -5.12
C SER A 6 7.73 -25.28 -4.52
N VAL A 7 7.86 -24.23 -5.34
CA VAL A 7 8.25 -22.89 -4.85
C VAL A 7 7.13 -22.27 -4.00
N LEU A 8 5.87 -22.44 -4.41
CA LEU A 8 4.72 -21.92 -3.68
C LEU A 8 4.52 -22.55 -2.29
N GLN A 9 5.14 -23.69 -1.98
CA GLN A 9 5.11 -24.26 -0.63
C GLN A 9 5.87 -23.40 0.40
N TYR A 10 6.86 -22.64 -0.03
CA TYR A 10 7.56 -21.65 0.79
C TYR A 10 6.80 -20.33 0.91
N GLY A 11 5.69 -20.20 0.17
CA GLY A 11 4.82 -19.04 0.21
C GLY A 11 4.14 -18.88 1.58
N GLY A 12 4.69 -17.97 2.35
CA GLY A 12 4.17 -17.41 3.60
C GLY A 12 4.89 -17.87 4.84
N MET A 13 5.99 -18.57 4.65
CA MET A 13 6.75 -19.19 5.71
C MET A 13 8.16 -18.61 5.74
N ALA A 14 8.75 -18.61 6.93
CA ALA A 14 10.17 -18.33 7.09
C ALA A 14 10.97 -19.38 6.32
N SER A 15 11.81 -18.94 5.39
CA SER A 15 12.62 -19.83 4.55
C SER A 15 14.08 -19.87 4.98
N ASP A 16 14.42 -19.43 6.18
CA ASP A 16 15.81 -19.33 6.66
C ASP A 16 16.51 -20.70 6.64
N ALA A 17 15.76 -21.76 6.95
CA ALA A 17 16.25 -23.14 6.90
C ALA A 17 16.70 -23.56 5.48
N ILE A 18 16.23 -22.95 4.39
CA ILE A 18 16.70 -23.33 3.05
C ILE A 18 18.08 -22.76 2.73
N PHE A 19 18.59 -21.81 3.51
CA PHE A 19 19.85 -21.09 3.26
C PHE A 19 20.83 -21.25 4.42
N PRO A 20 21.55 -22.38 4.50
CA PRO A 20 22.54 -22.58 5.54
C PRO A 20 23.65 -21.52 5.49
N VAL A 21 23.97 -20.93 6.65
CA VAL A 21 24.94 -19.84 6.75
C VAL A 21 26.35 -20.34 7.09
N GLN A 22 27.37 -19.68 6.51
CA GLN A 22 28.77 -19.84 6.88
C GLN A 22 29.16 -18.76 7.90
N VAL A 23 29.26 -19.11 9.19
CA VAL A 23 29.50 -18.14 10.29
C VAL A 23 30.76 -17.31 10.04
N SER A 24 31.85 -17.96 9.61
CA SER A 24 33.14 -17.30 9.35
C SER A 24 33.12 -16.25 8.23
N ALA A 25 32.13 -16.27 7.34
CA ALA A 25 31.97 -15.27 6.29
C ALA A 25 31.13 -14.07 6.76
N LEU A 26 30.33 -14.25 7.81
CA LEU A 26 29.35 -13.26 8.28
C LEU A 26 29.74 -12.61 9.61
N CYS A 27 30.67 -13.20 10.35
CA CYS A 27 31.03 -12.79 11.70
C CYS A 27 32.53 -12.93 11.96
N ASN A 28 33.12 -11.87 12.51
CA ASN A 28 34.53 -11.84 12.91
C ASN A 28 34.77 -12.39 14.33
N GLY A 29 33.71 -12.71 15.08
CA GLY A 29 33.81 -13.27 16.43
C GLY A 29 34.41 -12.30 17.45
N VAL A 30 34.93 -12.84 18.56
CA VAL A 30 35.57 -12.06 19.63
C VAL A 30 37.04 -11.76 19.31
N SER A 31 37.74 -12.67 18.62
CA SER A 31 39.18 -12.60 18.32
C SER A 31 39.50 -12.02 16.94
N GLY A 32 38.51 -11.51 16.21
CA GLY A 32 38.66 -10.94 14.87
C GLY A 32 38.61 -11.97 13.72
N SER A 33 38.50 -13.27 14.03
CA SER A 33 38.12 -14.29 13.06
C SER A 33 37.34 -15.43 13.72
N VAL A 34 36.50 -16.13 12.94
CA VAL A 34 35.82 -17.37 13.36
C VAL A 34 36.30 -18.51 12.47
N SER A 35 36.55 -19.69 13.07
CA SER A 35 36.94 -20.86 12.30
C SER A 35 35.84 -21.26 11.29
N PRO A 36 36.19 -21.62 10.03
CA PRO A 36 35.22 -22.08 9.04
C PRO A 36 34.43 -23.33 9.45
N TRP A 37 34.92 -24.08 10.43
CA TRP A 37 34.29 -25.30 10.94
C TRP A 37 33.19 -25.03 11.97
N VAL A 38 33.03 -23.78 12.40
CA VAL A 38 32.01 -23.38 13.38
C VAL A 38 30.67 -23.16 12.68
N MET A 39 29.67 -23.86 13.17
CA MET A 39 28.28 -23.79 12.73
C MET A 39 27.50 -22.83 13.61
N LEU A 40 26.47 -22.15 13.07
CA LEU A 40 25.65 -21.20 13.82
C LEU A 40 25.02 -21.85 15.06
N ASP A 41 24.52 -23.07 14.89
CA ASP A 41 23.89 -23.88 15.92
C ASP A 41 24.07 -25.38 15.63
N SER A 42 23.64 -26.21 16.58
CA SER A 42 23.70 -27.68 16.52
C SER A 42 22.41 -28.33 16.01
N THR A 43 21.44 -27.56 15.54
CA THR A 43 20.17 -28.10 15.06
C THR A 43 20.34 -28.78 13.71
N ASN A 44 19.67 -29.92 13.53
CA ASN A 44 19.59 -30.56 12.23
C ASN A 44 18.60 -29.80 11.36
N ASN A 45 19.10 -29.29 10.24
CA ASN A 45 18.24 -28.72 9.22
C ASN A 45 17.42 -29.83 8.57
N THR A 46 16.10 -29.76 8.72
CA THR A 46 15.16 -30.77 8.20
C THR A 46 14.60 -30.41 6.83
N ASP A 47 14.94 -29.24 6.28
CA ASP A 47 14.46 -28.84 4.97
C ASP A 47 15.20 -29.62 3.87
N PRO A 48 14.50 -30.40 3.04
CA PRO A 48 15.12 -31.25 2.03
C PRO A 48 15.79 -30.44 0.90
N ASN A 49 15.46 -29.17 0.73
CA ASN A 49 16.01 -28.31 -0.30
C ASN A 49 17.25 -27.52 0.17
N ALA A 50 17.55 -27.52 1.47
CA ALA A 50 18.75 -26.88 2.01
C ALA A 50 20.05 -27.41 1.36
N GLN A 51 20.07 -28.68 0.95
CA GLN A 51 21.20 -29.31 0.26
C GLN A 51 21.62 -28.61 -1.03
N TYR A 52 20.72 -27.86 -1.69
CA TYR A 52 21.03 -27.13 -2.93
C TYR A 52 21.67 -25.76 -2.67
N HIS A 53 21.70 -25.32 -1.41
CA HIS A 53 22.21 -24.02 -0.96
C HIS A 53 23.30 -24.16 0.10
N ASP A 54 23.62 -25.38 0.51
CA ASP A 54 24.66 -25.65 1.50
C ASP A 54 26.03 -25.67 0.84
N PHE A 55 26.68 -24.52 0.82
CA PHE A 55 28.06 -24.34 0.32
C PHE A 55 29.05 -24.08 1.46
N ARG A 56 28.73 -24.57 2.68
CA ARG A 56 29.57 -24.38 3.87
C ARG A 56 30.90 -25.14 3.74
N ALA A 57 31.88 -24.76 4.56
CA ALA A 57 33.27 -25.18 4.42
C ALA A 57 33.52 -26.70 4.46
N PHE A 58 32.63 -27.47 5.08
CA PHE A 58 32.76 -28.92 5.17
C PHE A 58 32.19 -29.69 3.96
N THR A 59 31.57 -28.99 3.01
CA THR A 59 30.99 -29.58 1.79
C THR A 59 32.05 -29.75 0.70
N ASN A 60 31.74 -30.54 -0.34
CA ASN A 60 32.64 -30.74 -1.49
C ASN A 60 32.69 -29.54 -2.46
N ASP A 61 31.80 -28.57 -2.31
CA ASP A 61 31.70 -27.35 -3.12
C ASP A 61 31.58 -26.15 -2.19
N SER A 62 32.66 -25.84 -1.48
CA SER A 62 32.67 -24.74 -0.51
C SER A 62 32.71 -23.38 -1.21
N ARG A 63 31.75 -22.52 -0.89
CA ARG A 63 31.64 -21.13 -1.36
C ARG A 63 31.29 -20.23 -0.18
N PRO A 64 32.28 -19.80 0.61
CA PRO A 64 32.05 -19.15 1.91
C PRO A 64 31.14 -17.91 1.85
N ASP A 65 31.27 -17.10 0.80
CA ASP A 65 30.53 -15.84 0.66
C ASP A 65 29.17 -16.01 -0.04
N TRP A 66 28.83 -17.21 -0.52
CA TRP A 66 27.66 -17.45 -1.36
C TRP A 66 26.35 -16.99 -0.71
N TYR A 67 26.18 -17.25 0.59
CA TYR A 67 24.99 -16.80 1.32
C TYR A 67 24.89 -15.27 1.31
N PHE A 68 25.99 -14.58 1.64
CA PHE A 68 26.03 -13.13 1.71
C PHE A 68 25.76 -12.50 0.34
N GLU A 69 26.39 -13.02 -0.72
CA GLU A 69 26.21 -12.56 -2.09
C GLU A 69 24.77 -12.80 -2.56
N SER A 70 24.25 -14.01 -2.34
CA SER A 70 22.88 -14.37 -2.74
C SER A 70 21.85 -13.51 -2.02
N MET A 71 22.02 -13.32 -0.71
CA MET A 71 21.12 -12.51 0.09
C MET A 71 21.22 -11.03 -0.28
N THR A 72 22.40 -10.53 -0.62
CA THR A 72 22.60 -9.15 -1.11
C THR A 72 21.89 -8.94 -2.45
N ILE A 73 22.02 -9.88 -3.40
CA ILE A 73 21.33 -9.83 -4.70
C ILE A 73 19.82 -9.92 -4.50
N MET A 74 19.34 -10.81 -3.63
CA MET A 74 17.92 -10.94 -3.32
C MET A 74 17.37 -9.68 -2.66
N TRP A 75 18.11 -9.09 -1.72
CA TRP A 75 17.70 -7.85 -1.07
C TRP A 75 17.67 -6.68 -2.03
N TRP A 76 18.70 -6.53 -2.87
CA TRP A 76 18.77 -5.43 -3.83
C TRP A 76 17.61 -5.47 -4.84
N ASN A 77 17.28 -6.67 -5.32
CA ASN A 77 16.30 -6.82 -6.40
C ASN A 77 14.86 -7.04 -5.91
N ASN A 78 14.66 -7.66 -4.75
CA ASN A 78 13.35 -8.19 -4.34
C ASN A 78 12.90 -7.80 -2.92
N ARG A 79 13.69 -7.01 -2.17
CA ARG A 79 13.29 -6.58 -0.83
C ARG A 79 12.23 -5.50 -0.89
N ILE A 80 11.09 -5.77 -0.25
CA ILE A 80 9.96 -4.85 -0.16
C ILE A 80 10.07 -3.92 1.07
N GLY A 81 10.63 -4.42 2.18
CA GLY A 81 10.72 -3.66 3.43
C GLY A 81 11.29 -4.48 4.58
N TYR A 82 11.34 -3.88 5.77
CA TYR A 82 11.55 -4.61 7.03
C TYR A 82 10.20 -4.96 7.64
N VAL A 83 10.11 -6.10 8.33
CA VAL A 83 8.95 -6.42 9.17
C VAL A 83 9.05 -5.59 10.45
N GLY A 84 7.99 -4.84 10.76
CA GLY A 84 7.89 -4.09 12.01
C GLY A 84 7.21 -4.91 13.09
N TYR A 85 7.70 -4.82 14.32
CA TYR A 85 7.08 -5.39 15.51
C TYR A 85 6.70 -4.28 16.47
N THR A 86 5.55 -4.44 17.12
CA THR A 86 5.13 -3.57 18.20
C THR A 86 5.91 -3.88 19.49
N PRO A 87 6.07 -2.90 20.39
CA PRO A 87 6.69 -3.15 21.70
C PRO A 87 5.98 -4.25 22.52
N SER A 88 4.67 -4.44 22.32
CA SER A 88 3.91 -5.51 22.98
C SER A 88 4.34 -6.89 22.48
N GLU A 89 4.44 -7.08 21.15
CA GLU A 89 4.86 -8.35 20.56
C GLU A 89 6.27 -8.75 21.00
N ILE A 90 7.20 -7.78 21.03
CA ILE A 90 8.57 -8.01 21.48
C ILE A 90 8.59 -8.45 22.96
N LYS A 91 7.75 -7.83 23.79
CA LYS A 91 7.60 -8.21 25.20
C LYS A 91 6.98 -9.60 25.35
N ASP A 92 5.99 -9.95 24.53
CA ASP A 92 5.35 -11.27 24.54
C ASP A 92 6.32 -12.37 24.09
N MET A 93 7.16 -12.10 23.10
CA MET A 93 8.25 -12.99 22.68
C MET A 93 9.23 -13.24 23.83
N ALA A 94 9.66 -12.17 24.51
CA ALA A 94 10.54 -12.26 25.67
C ALA A 94 9.91 -13.07 26.82
N ASN A 95 8.64 -12.80 27.14
CA ASN A 95 7.87 -13.54 28.15
C ASN A 95 7.70 -15.03 27.79
N SER A 96 7.66 -15.34 26.50
CA SER A 96 7.58 -16.71 25.98
C SER A 96 8.94 -17.44 25.98
N GLY A 97 9.99 -16.82 26.50
CA GLY A 97 11.32 -17.39 26.63
C GLY A 97 12.29 -17.05 25.48
N SER A 98 11.91 -16.15 24.57
CA SER A 98 12.82 -15.67 23.52
C SER A 98 13.84 -14.70 24.11
N SER A 99 15.06 -14.71 23.59
CA SER A 99 16.14 -13.77 23.94
C SER A 99 16.26 -12.71 22.85
N VAL A 100 15.29 -11.79 22.82
CA VAL A 100 15.16 -10.74 21.79
C VAL A 100 15.51 -9.38 22.36
N GLY A 101 15.97 -8.45 21.52
CA GLY A 101 16.33 -7.12 21.98
C GLY A 101 16.37 -6.07 20.89
N ILE A 102 16.19 -4.80 21.27
CA ILE A 102 16.19 -3.66 20.36
C ILE A 102 17.55 -2.94 20.45
N LEU A 103 18.18 -2.74 19.30
CA LEU A 103 19.44 -2.01 19.15
C LEU A 103 19.37 -1.08 17.93
N ASN A 104 19.45 0.23 18.17
CA ASN A 104 19.31 1.30 17.18
C ASN A 104 18.03 1.18 16.33
N GLY A 105 16.91 0.80 16.97
CA GLY A 105 15.62 0.63 16.29
C GLY A 105 15.48 -0.66 15.46
N LEU A 106 16.49 -1.54 15.49
CA LEU A 106 16.45 -2.87 14.87
C LEU A 106 16.29 -3.95 15.95
N ILE A 107 15.65 -5.06 15.60
CA ILE A 107 15.35 -6.16 16.53
C ILE A 107 16.25 -7.34 16.23
N TYR A 108 16.88 -7.87 17.26
CA TYR A 108 17.81 -9.00 17.17
C TYR A 108 17.31 -10.15 18.03
N ASP A 109 17.55 -11.38 17.59
CA ASP A 109 17.14 -12.61 18.27
C ASP A 109 18.35 -13.55 18.46
N LEU A 110 18.74 -13.75 19.72
CA LEU A 110 19.81 -14.67 20.11
C LEU A 110 19.26 -16.02 20.61
N THR A 111 17.96 -16.26 20.53
CA THR A 111 17.30 -17.44 21.11
C THR A 111 17.93 -18.75 20.62
N THR A 112 18.16 -18.89 19.30
CA THR A 112 18.76 -20.09 18.73
C THR A 112 20.19 -20.31 19.23
N TYR A 113 21.02 -19.26 19.27
CA TYR A 113 22.40 -19.34 19.76
C TYR A 113 22.48 -19.78 21.24
N LEU A 114 21.50 -19.36 22.05
CA LEU A 114 21.45 -19.69 23.48
C LEU A 114 20.87 -21.08 23.77
N ASN A 115 19.90 -21.52 22.97
CA ASN A 115 19.24 -22.81 23.16
C ASN A 115 19.99 -23.95 22.48
N TYR A 116 20.66 -23.67 21.37
CA TYR A 116 21.37 -24.64 20.54
C TYR A 116 22.78 -24.11 20.26
N LEU A 117 23.71 -24.44 21.16
CA LEU A 117 25.07 -23.94 21.09
C LEU A 117 25.74 -24.26 19.74
N PRO A 118 26.62 -23.37 19.24
CA PRO A 118 27.42 -23.60 18.05
C PRO A 118 28.18 -24.92 18.10
N ALA A 119 28.20 -25.64 16.98
CA ALA A 119 28.89 -26.92 16.84
C ALA A 119 30.08 -26.82 15.88
N VAL A 120 30.94 -27.83 15.92
CA VAL A 120 32.06 -27.99 14.99
C VAL A 120 31.74 -29.12 14.01
N ILE A 121 31.79 -28.83 12.72
CA ILE A 121 31.67 -29.85 11.66
C ILE A 121 32.89 -29.75 10.74
N MET A 122 33.55 -30.89 10.52
CA MET A 122 34.71 -31.01 9.64
C MET A 122 34.49 -32.15 8.63
N PRO A 123 35.09 -32.07 7.42
CA PRO A 123 35.13 -33.20 6.50
C PRO A 123 35.77 -34.43 7.16
N THR A 124 35.28 -35.62 6.83
CA THR A 124 35.74 -36.91 7.35
C THR A 124 37.25 -37.20 7.17
N SER A 125 37.94 -36.47 6.28
CA SER A 125 39.38 -36.60 6.02
C SER A 125 40.26 -35.70 6.89
N THR A 126 39.68 -34.85 7.73
CA THR A 126 40.39 -33.83 8.51
C THR A 126 40.25 -34.14 9.99
N GLN A 127 41.37 -34.41 10.68
CA GLN A 127 41.36 -34.46 12.14
C GLN A 127 41.34 -33.04 12.70
N ALA A 128 40.47 -32.80 13.69
CA ALA A 128 40.42 -31.55 14.43
C ALA A 128 41.76 -31.32 15.15
N GLY A 129 42.66 -30.57 14.51
CA GLY A 129 43.89 -30.10 15.14
C GLY A 129 43.54 -28.99 16.12
N GLY A 130 43.58 -29.30 17.42
CA GLY A 130 43.29 -28.34 18.50
C GLY A 130 41.80 -28.05 18.69
N GLY A 131 41.40 -27.72 19.92
CA GLY A 131 40.02 -27.34 20.24
C GLY A 131 39.63 -26.07 19.48
N VAL A 132 38.65 -26.20 18.58
CA VAL A 132 38.07 -25.05 17.87
C VAL A 132 37.18 -24.29 18.85
N ASP A 133 37.45 -23.00 19.06
CA ASP A 133 36.58 -22.14 19.85
C ASP A 133 35.26 -21.92 19.10
N THR A 134 34.19 -22.44 19.67
CA THR A 134 32.83 -22.33 19.13
C THR A 134 32.13 -21.05 19.59
N GLN A 135 32.64 -20.36 20.62
CA GLN A 135 31.99 -19.20 21.23
C GLN A 135 32.40 -17.90 20.53
N PHE A 136 31.78 -17.63 19.39
CA PHE A 136 32.08 -16.41 18.62
C PHE A 136 31.36 -15.15 19.13
N MET A 137 30.32 -15.29 19.96
CA MET A 137 29.68 -14.16 20.64
C MET A 137 30.28 -13.95 22.03
N SER A 138 30.61 -12.70 22.35
CA SER A 138 31.12 -12.30 23.67
C SER A 138 30.08 -12.59 24.77
N SER A 139 30.54 -13.11 25.90
CA SER A 139 29.70 -13.37 27.08
C SER A 139 28.95 -12.12 27.54
N THR A 140 29.58 -10.95 27.46
CA THR A 140 28.95 -9.67 27.80
C THR A 140 27.76 -9.34 26.91
N ILE A 141 27.85 -9.64 25.60
CA ILE A 141 26.74 -9.45 24.65
C ILE A 141 25.65 -10.49 24.92
N VAL A 142 26.04 -11.75 25.13
CA VAL A 142 25.10 -12.82 25.47
C VAL A 142 24.30 -12.48 26.74
N ASP A 143 24.97 -11.99 27.78
CA ASP A 143 24.32 -11.61 29.04
C ASP A 143 23.43 -10.39 28.87
N LEU A 144 23.76 -9.46 27.98
CA LEU A 144 22.90 -8.33 27.64
C LEU A 144 21.51 -8.79 27.15
N PHE A 145 21.47 -9.77 26.25
CA PHE A 145 20.23 -10.34 25.72
C PHE A 145 19.47 -11.18 26.76
N LYS A 146 20.19 -11.88 27.64
CA LYS A 146 19.55 -12.65 28.73
C LYS A 146 18.90 -11.74 29.78
N ILE A 147 19.59 -10.68 30.18
CA ILE A 147 19.15 -9.79 31.28
C ILE A 147 18.09 -8.81 30.80
N ASN A 148 18.26 -8.27 29.59
CA ASN A 148 17.41 -7.19 29.06
C ASN A 148 16.52 -7.67 27.90
N SER A 149 16.15 -8.96 27.89
CA SER A 149 15.27 -9.49 26.85
C SER A 149 13.96 -8.68 26.76
N GLY A 150 13.56 -8.35 25.55
CA GLY A 150 12.38 -7.55 25.23
C GLY A 150 12.54 -6.05 25.41
N GLN A 151 13.75 -5.56 25.74
CA GLN A 151 14.02 -4.14 25.97
C GLN A 151 14.91 -3.52 24.88
N ASP A 152 14.93 -2.19 24.84
CA ASP A 152 15.90 -1.42 24.07
C ASP A 152 17.16 -1.20 24.91
N PHE A 153 18.27 -1.78 24.46
CA PHE A 153 19.56 -1.65 25.10
C PHE A 153 20.60 -0.88 24.28
N THR A 154 20.12 -0.05 23.34
CA THR A 154 20.96 0.78 22.47
C THR A 154 21.97 1.60 23.26
N LYS A 155 21.53 2.17 24.38
CA LYS A 155 22.40 2.97 25.25
C LYS A 155 23.50 2.12 25.88
N GLN A 156 23.17 1.00 26.53
CA GLN A 156 24.20 0.17 27.16
C GLN A 156 25.20 -0.36 26.12
N PHE A 157 24.72 -0.72 24.93
CA PHE A 157 25.59 -1.18 23.84
C PHE A 157 26.54 -0.07 23.36
N ASN A 158 26.03 1.16 23.16
CA ASN A 158 26.85 2.29 22.70
C ASN A 158 27.81 2.81 23.79
N ASP A 159 27.49 2.60 25.07
CA ASP A 159 28.40 2.86 26.19
C ASP A 159 29.56 1.84 26.26
N GLY A 160 29.57 0.84 25.36
CA GLY A 160 30.70 -0.04 25.08
C GLY A 160 30.76 -1.34 25.89
N LEU A 161 29.97 -1.46 26.95
CA LEU A 161 29.86 -2.66 27.80
C LEU A 161 31.20 -3.16 28.38
N GLY A 162 32.22 -2.30 28.43
CA GLY A 162 33.58 -2.67 28.86
C GLY A 162 34.36 -3.50 27.84
N LEU A 163 33.87 -3.62 26.60
CA LEU A 163 34.61 -4.22 25.49
C LEU A 163 35.48 -3.17 24.80
N ASP A 164 36.61 -3.57 24.24
CA ASP A 164 37.38 -2.69 23.36
C ASP A 164 36.60 -2.40 22.07
N SER A 165 36.90 -1.26 21.44
CA SER A 165 36.15 -0.78 20.28
C SER A 165 36.20 -1.71 19.07
N ALA A 166 37.29 -2.47 18.88
CA ALA A 166 37.43 -3.38 17.74
C ALA A 166 36.58 -4.65 17.95
N THR A 167 36.59 -5.18 19.18
CA THR A 167 35.70 -6.29 19.57
C THR A 167 34.25 -5.87 19.48
N LEU A 168 33.88 -4.68 20.00
CA LEU A 168 32.49 -4.20 19.96
C LEU A 168 31.97 -4.08 18.51
N GLU A 169 32.78 -3.59 17.58
CA GLU A 169 32.40 -3.48 16.16
C GLU A 169 32.32 -4.85 15.47
N SER A 170 33.22 -5.76 15.82
CA SER A 170 33.15 -7.16 15.36
C SER A 170 31.87 -7.83 15.83
N GLN A 171 31.51 -7.65 17.09
CA GLN A 171 30.27 -8.18 17.67
C GLN A 171 29.02 -7.51 17.07
N ARG A 172 29.05 -6.20 16.80
CA ARG A 172 27.98 -5.50 16.06
C ARG A 172 27.77 -6.09 14.68
N THR A 173 28.84 -6.44 13.96
CA THR A 173 28.78 -7.10 12.66
C THR A 173 28.15 -8.49 12.76
N CYS A 174 28.57 -9.29 13.74
CA CYS A 174 27.97 -10.61 14.01
C CYS A 174 26.47 -10.51 14.29
N LEU A 175 26.05 -9.57 15.16
CA LEU A 175 24.64 -9.29 15.43
C LEU A 175 23.86 -8.96 14.15
N ARG A 176 24.37 -8.00 13.36
CA ARG A 176 23.72 -7.55 12.12
C ARG A 176 23.56 -8.67 11.09
N ASN A 177 24.58 -9.50 10.93
CA ASN A 177 24.61 -10.46 9.82
C ASN A 177 23.99 -11.81 10.19
N LEU A 178 23.97 -12.21 11.47
CA LEU A 178 23.50 -13.53 11.91
C LEU A 178 22.22 -13.51 12.74
N PHE A 179 21.98 -12.44 13.51
CA PHE A 179 20.94 -12.44 14.56
C PHE A 179 19.89 -11.35 14.40
N LEU A 180 20.01 -10.50 13.39
CA LEU A 180 18.96 -9.54 13.07
C LEU A 180 17.69 -10.31 12.70
N ILE A 181 16.55 -9.98 13.32
CA ILE A 181 15.24 -10.48 12.88
C ILE A 181 14.95 -9.83 11.52
N VAL A 182 15.51 -10.42 10.48
CA VAL A 182 15.06 -10.28 9.11
C VAL A 182 14.27 -11.55 8.87
N LEU A 183 13.06 -11.63 9.42
CA LEU A 183 12.17 -12.74 9.09
C LEU A 183 11.99 -12.65 7.56
N MET A 184 12.67 -13.50 6.78
CA MET A 184 12.39 -13.70 5.35
C MET A 184 11.05 -14.44 5.25
N VAL A 185 9.99 -13.77 5.67
CA VAL A 185 8.63 -14.16 5.31
C VAL A 185 8.43 -13.70 3.90
N SER A 186 8.81 -14.55 2.96
CA SER A 186 8.15 -14.54 1.68
C SER A 186 6.68 -14.86 1.96
N ILE A 187 5.79 -13.85 1.97
CA ILE A 187 4.29 -13.92 1.96
C ILE A 187 3.52 -14.03 3.30
N ILE A 188 3.45 -12.95 4.09
CA ILE A 188 2.12 -12.57 4.62
C ILE A 188 1.76 -11.29 3.93
N ARG A 189 1.14 -11.43 2.75
CA ARG A 189 0.49 -10.35 2.03
C ARG A 189 -0.20 -10.87 0.76
N PHE A 190 -1.10 -11.87 0.86
CA PHE A 190 -2.00 -12.16 -0.27
C PHE A 190 -2.88 -10.93 -0.63
N LYS A 191 -2.99 -9.94 0.28
CA LYS A 191 -3.58 -8.62 0.02
C LYS A 191 -2.60 -7.52 -0.45
N PHE A 192 -1.27 -7.71 -0.39
CA PHE A 192 -0.32 -6.66 -0.84
C PHE A 192 0.66 -7.14 -1.91
N ILE A 193 0.87 -8.43 -2.15
CA ILE A 193 1.53 -8.91 -3.38
C ILE A 193 0.60 -8.76 -4.58
N ALA A 194 -0.72 -8.73 -4.36
CA ALA A 194 -1.66 -8.18 -5.34
C ALA A 194 -1.49 -6.64 -5.54
N SER A 195 -0.76 -5.94 -4.66
CA SER A 195 -0.55 -4.48 -4.71
C SER A 195 0.92 -4.05 -4.86
N ILE A 196 1.88 -4.97 -5.05
CA ILE A 196 3.26 -4.63 -5.41
C ILE A 196 3.49 -5.10 -6.84
N ASN A 197 3.39 -4.17 -7.78
CA ASN A 197 3.90 -4.34 -9.13
C ASN A 197 5.42 -4.49 -9.09
N PHE A 198 5.94 -5.71 -9.26
CA PHE A 198 7.37 -5.98 -9.54
C PHE A 198 7.74 -5.71 -11.02
N GLY A 199 7.14 -4.67 -11.61
CA GLY A 199 7.59 -4.09 -12.86
C GLY A 199 7.90 -2.63 -12.61
N ALA A 200 8.99 -2.11 -13.21
CA ALA A 200 9.19 -0.65 -13.34
C ALA A 200 7.85 0.00 -13.65
N VAL A 201 7.31 0.95 -12.85
CA VAL A 201 5.93 1.47 -12.92
C VAL A 201 5.36 1.27 -14.32
N HIS A 202 4.75 0.10 -14.55
CA HIS A 202 4.13 -0.14 -15.84
C HIS A 202 2.93 0.77 -15.76
N ALA A 203 2.79 1.67 -16.74
CA ALA A 203 1.55 2.39 -16.90
C ALA A 203 0.44 1.34 -16.77
N PRO A 204 -0.50 1.50 -15.82
CA PRO A 204 -1.57 0.54 -15.63
C PRO A 204 -2.25 0.28 -16.97
N GLU A 205 -2.73 -0.96 -17.14
CA GLU A 205 -3.32 -1.39 -18.41
C GLU A 205 -4.31 -0.36 -18.93
N ASP A 206 -4.18 -0.04 -20.22
CA ASP A 206 -5.16 0.81 -20.87
C ASP A 206 -6.49 0.05 -20.93
N HIS A 207 -7.52 0.66 -20.40
CA HIS A 207 -8.87 0.12 -20.39
C HIS A 207 -9.77 0.98 -21.27
N ASP A 208 -10.72 0.35 -21.95
CA ASP A 208 -11.65 1.00 -22.89
C ASP A 208 -13.07 1.16 -22.33
N LYS A 209 -13.19 1.09 -21.00
CA LYS A 209 -14.45 1.21 -20.27
C LYS A 209 -14.91 2.65 -20.19
N PHE A 210 -16.22 2.88 -20.26
CA PHE A 210 -16.74 4.22 -20.03
C PHE A 210 -16.91 4.47 -18.54
N VAL A 211 -16.44 5.63 -18.09
CA VAL A 211 -16.41 6.01 -16.67
C VAL A 211 -16.99 7.41 -16.48
N ILE A 212 -17.85 7.54 -15.47
CA ILE A 212 -18.32 8.84 -14.99
C ILE A 212 -17.37 9.31 -13.89
N CYS A 213 -16.72 10.46 -14.09
CA CYS A 213 -15.91 11.14 -13.09
C CYS A 213 -16.78 12.17 -12.35
N GLN A 214 -17.33 11.80 -11.20
CA GLN A 214 -18.24 12.65 -10.43
C GLN A 214 -17.50 13.58 -9.47
N VAL A 215 -17.87 14.87 -9.50
CA VAL A 215 -17.40 15.89 -8.56
C VAL A 215 -18.61 16.53 -7.87
N PRO A 216 -18.93 16.16 -6.62
CA PRO A 216 -19.89 16.91 -5.82
C PRO A 216 -19.25 18.19 -5.31
N CYS A 217 -19.91 19.34 -5.52
CA CYS A 217 -19.47 20.64 -5.04
C CYS A 217 -20.64 21.41 -4.39
N TYR A 218 -20.32 22.28 -3.43
CA TYR A 218 -21.27 23.12 -2.72
C TYR A 218 -20.77 24.56 -2.55
N THR A 219 -19.65 24.78 -1.88
CA THR A 219 -19.12 26.11 -1.51
C THR A 219 -17.62 26.24 -1.71
N GLU A 220 -17.01 25.35 -2.48
CA GLU A 220 -15.58 25.33 -2.73
C GLU A 220 -15.14 26.54 -3.55
N GLY A 221 -13.88 26.94 -3.38
CA GLY A 221 -13.31 28.10 -4.09
C GLY A 221 -12.94 27.76 -5.53
N GLU A 222 -12.88 28.80 -6.39
CA GLU A 222 -12.54 28.68 -7.81
C GLU A 222 -11.23 27.94 -8.06
N ALA A 223 -10.14 28.31 -7.37
CA ALA A 223 -8.85 27.66 -7.54
C ALA A 223 -8.92 26.16 -7.23
N SER A 224 -9.66 25.79 -6.18
CA SER A 224 -9.80 24.39 -5.77
C SER A 224 -10.59 23.57 -6.79
N LEU A 225 -11.74 24.10 -7.23
CA LEU A 225 -12.56 23.48 -8.27
C LEU A 225 -11.79 23.35 -9.59
N GLN A 226 -11.05 24.39 -9.98
CA GLN A 226 -10.23 24.39 -11.18
C GLN A 226 -9.15 23.31 -11.11
N HIS A 227 -8.44 23.17 -9.98
CA HIS A 227 -7.43 22.12 -9.82
C HIS A 227 -8.03 20.71 -9.94
N THR A 228 -9.17 20.47 -9.29
CA THR A 228 -9.89 19.20 -9.34
C THR A 228 -10.34 18.87 -10.76
N ILE A 229 -11.07 19.77 -11.43
CA ILE A 229 -11.58 19.56 -12.79
C ILE A 229 -10.43 19.36 -13.78
N ASN A 230 -9.36 20.17 -13.68
CA ASN A 230 -8.18 20.03 -14.53
C ASN A 230 -7.51 18.67 -14.33
N SER A 231 -7.41 18.20 -13.09
CA SER A 231 -6.81 16.89 -12.79
C SER A 231 -7.59 15.74 -13.45
N LEU A 232 -8.92 15.82 -13.48
CA LEU A 232 -9.78 14.82 -14.13
C LEU A 232 -9.66 14.86 -15.67
N ALA A 233 -9.51 16.07 -16.24
CA ALA A 233 -9.32 16.22 -17.67
C ALA A 233 -8.01 15.57 -18.14
N VAL A 234 -6.91 15.76 -17.40
CA VAL A 234 -5.57 15.28 -17.77
C VAL A 234 -5.23 13.85 -17.31
N LEU A 235 -6.19 13.12 -16.73
CA LEU A 235 -6.03 11.69 -16.41
C LEU A 235 -5.55 10.92 -17.64
N LYS A 236 -4.63 9.98 -17.44
CA LYS A 236 -4.06 9.08 -18.47
C LYS A 236 -5.06 7.99 -18.88
N TYR A 237 -6.20 8.43 -19.39
CA TYR A 237 -7.32 7.63 -19.85
C TYR A 237 -7.91 8.28 -21.10
N ASP A 238 -8.49 7.49 -22.02
CA ASP A 238 -9.08 8.03 -23.25
C ASP A 238 -10.19 9.04 -22.93
N ASP A 239 -10.02 10.27 -23.39
CA ASP A 239 -10.97 11.38 -23.20
C ASP A 239 -12.37 11.04 -23.72
N LYS A 240 -12.48 10.20 -24.76
CA LYS A 240 -13.77 9.77 -25.33
C LYS A 240 -14.52 8.77 -24.45
N ARG A 241 -13.86 8.25 -23.42
CA ARG A 241 -14.40 7.26 -22.48
C ARG A 241 -14.70 7.86 -21.11
N LYS A 242 -14.31 9.12 -20.87
CA LYS A 242 -14.58 9.86 -19.63
C LYS A 242 -15.80 10.75 -19.82
N LEU A 243 -16.64 10.84 -18.80
CA LEU A 243 -17.65 11.90 -18.65
C LEU A 243 -17.41 12.61 -17.32
N ILE A 244 -17.06 13.89 -17.35
CA ILE A 244 -16.95 14.68 -16.12
C ILE A 244 -18.36 15.09 -15.69
N PHE A 245 -18.79 14.62 -14.54
CA PHE A 245 -20.12 14.88 -14.01
C PHE A 245 -20.01 15.78 -12.77
N ILE A 246 -20.39 17.04 -12.90
CA ILE A 246 -20.29 18.00 -11.81
C ILE A 246 -21.67 18.19 -11.18
N MET A 247 -21.79 17.89 -9.89
CA MET A 247 -23.03 18.03 -9.14
C MET A 247 -22.92 19.21 -8.18
N CYS A 248 -23.57 20.32 -8.51
CA CYS A 248 -23.64 21.49 -7.63
C CYS A 248 -24.81 21.32 -6.65
N ASP A 249 -24.52 21.09 -5.37
CA ASP A 249 -25.49 20.84 -4.29
C ASP A 249 -26.11 22.13 -3.75
N GLY A 250 -26.68 22.93 -4.66
CA GLY A 250 -27.29 24.21 -4.36
C GLY A 250 -26.70 25.35 -5.20
N ASN A 251 -27.46 26.43 -5.28
CA ASN A 251 -27.03 27.68 -5.93
C ASN A 251 -26.67 28.72 -4.86
N ILE A 252 -25.52 28.51 -4.21
CA ILE A 252 -25.07 29.32 -3.07
C ILE A 252 -23.70 29.95 -3.33
N VAL A 253 -23.45 31.10 -2.72
CA VAL A 253 -22.14 31.76 -2.69
C VAL A 253 -21.39 31.28 -1.45
N GLY A 254 -20.27 30.59 -1.67
CA GLY A 254 -19.36 30.16 -0.60
C GLY A 254 -18.66 31.34 0.09
N SER A 255 -18.18 31.11 1.31
CA SER A 255 -17.42 32.14 2.03
C SER A 255 -16.13 32.47 1.28
N GLY A 256 -15.95 33.74 0.89
CA GLY A 256 -14.78 34.20 0.15
C GLY A 256 -14.89 34.07 -1.38
N ASN A 257 -16.05 33.64 -1.90
CA ASN A 257 -16.33 33.61 -3.34
C ASN A 257 -17.17 34.82 -3.76
N ASP A 258 -16.94 35.32 -4.98
CA ASP A 258 -17.69 36.45 -5.56
C ASP A 258 -18.98 36.01 -6.28
N HIS A 259 -19.05 34.72 -6.65
CA HIS A 259 -20.15 34.16 -7.44
C HIS A 259 -20.65 32.84 -6.82
N PRO A 260 -21.89 32.42 -7.16
CA PRO A 260 -22.39 31.12 -6.75
C PRO A 260 -21.56 29.98 -7.34
N THR A 261 -21.44 28.87 -6.63
CA THR A 261 -20.66 27.69 -7.07
C THR A 261 -21.00 27.20 -8.48
N PRO A 262 -22.28 27.11 -8.90
CA PRO A 262 -22.59 26.75 -10.28
C PRO A 262 -22.03 27.72 -11.31
N ARG A 263 -21.98 29.03 -11.00
CA ARG A 263 -21.45 30.04 -11.90
C ARG A 263 -19.92 29.90 -12.04
N ILE A 264 -19.23 29.68 -10.93
CA ILE A 264 -17.79 29.41 -10.91
C ILE A 264 -17.47 28.19 -11.78
N VAL A 265 -18.22 27.10 -11.64
CA VAL A 265 -18.05 25.88 -12.47
C VAL A 265 -18.21 26.18 -13.96
N LEU A 266 -19.24 26.92 -14.34
CA LEU A 266 -19.49 27.28 -15.74
C LEU A 266 -18.40 28.19 -16.30
N ASP A 267 -17.91 29.15 -15.50
CA ASP A 267 -16.82 30.04 -15.88
C ASP A 267 -15.50 29.26 -16.07
N ILE A 268 -15.20 28.30 -15.19
CA ILE A 268 -14.06 27.37 -15.34
C ILE A 268 -14.16 26.59 -16.66
N LEU A 269 -15.33 26.05 -16.97
CA LEU A 269 -15.58 25.25 -18.18
C LEU A 269 -15.67 26.11 -19.45
N GLY A 270 -15.73 27.44 -19.33
CA GLY A 270 -15.94 28.35 -20.45
C GLY A 270 -17.31 28.19 -21.13
N ALA A 271 -18.31 27.70 -20.40
CA ALA A 271 -19.64 27.43 -20.93
C ALA A 271 -20.52 28.69 -20.90
N ASP A 272 -21.02 29.13 -22.06
CA ASP A 272 -22.08 30.14 -22.13
C ASP A 272 -23.45 29.46 -22.04
N LEU A 273 -24.29 29.90 -21.11
CA LEU A 273 -25.64 29.38 -20.89
C LEU A 273 -26.60 29.66 -22.06
N ASN A 274 -26.24 30.58 -22.97
CA ASN A 274 -27.11 31.03 -24.06
C ASN A 274 -26.70 30.47 -25.44
N LEU A 275 -25.66 29.65 -25.49
CA LEU A 275 -25.16 29.04 -26.72
C LEU A 275 -25.08 27.53 -26.53
N ASP A 276 -25.51 26.74 -27.52
CA ASP A 276 -25.17 25.32 -27.54
C ASP A 276 -23.63 25.22 -27.60
N PRO A 277 -22.98 24.56 -26.64
CA PRO A 277 -21.52 24.56 -26.58
C PRO A 277 -20.96 23.74 -27.75
N GLU A 278 -20.16 24.37 -28.61
CA GLU A 278 -19.28 23.63 -29.50
C GLU A 278 -18.25 22.85 -28.67
N PRO A 279 -17.75 21.68 -29.13
CA PRO A 279 -16.72 20.94 -28.40
C PRO A 279 -15.46 21.79 -28.26
N LEU A 280 -15.21 22.32 -27.06
CA LEU A 280 -14.03 23.11 -26.76
C LEU A 280 -12.96 22.22 -26.12
N SER A 281 -11.70 22.40 -26.53
CA SER A 281 -10.58 21.77 -25.83
C SER A 281 -10.43 22.39 -24.44
N PHE A 282 -10.55 21.56 -23.41
CA PHE A 282 -10.40 21.96 -22.01
C PHE A 282 -9.02 21.51 -21.52
N CYS A 283 -8.20 22.45 -21.05
CA CYS A 283 -6.83 22.23 -20.54
C CYS A 283 -5.89 21.40 -21.45
N ALA A 284 -4.88 22.06 -22.01
CA ALA A 284 -3.75 21.41 -22.69
C ALA A 284 -4.11 20.48 -23.87
N GLY A 285 -5.24 20.71 -24.54
CA GLY A 285 -5.64 19.97 -25.75
C GLY A 285 -6.49 18.71 -25.49
N HIS A 286 -6.91 18.47 -24.25
CA HIS A 286 -7.86 17.41 -23.91
C HIS A 286 -9.29 17.81 -24.28
N VAL A 287 -10.10 16.85 -24.74
CA VAL A 287 -11.51 17.08 -25.15
C VAL A 287 -12.39 16.05 -24.45
N VAL A 288 -12.75 16.37 -23.20
CA VAL A 288 -13.56 15.49 -22.35
C VAL A 288 -15.00 16.04 -22.28
N PRO A 289 -16.04 15.23 -22.58
CA PRO A 289 -17.42 15.67 -22.40
C PRO A 289 -17.72 15.86 -20.91
N TYR A 290 -18.56 16.83 -20.61
CA TYR A 290 -19.01 17.10 -19.24
C TYR A 290 -20.53 17.26 -19.17
N LEU A 291 -21.07 17.00 -17.98
CA LEU A 291 -22.46 17.25 -17.64
C LEU A 291 -22.51 17.94 -16.28
N VAL A 292 -23.10 19.13 -16.21
CA VAL A 292 -23.27 19.89 -14.97
C VAL A 292 -24.73 19.80 -14.55
N VAL A 293 -24.98 19.29 -13.35
CA VAL A 293 -26.30 19.27 -12.73
C VAL A 293 -26.29 20.21 -11.54
N ILE A 294 -27.25 21.12 -11.52
CA ILE A 294 -27.40 22.12 -10.47
C ILE A 294 -28.65 21.80 -9.69
N LYS A 295 -28.49 21.46 -8.41
CA LYS A 295 -29.63 21.33 -7.52
C LYS A 295 -30.18 22.70 -7.18
N VAL A 296 -31.48 22.82 -7.39
CA VAL A 296 -32.25 24.03 -7.10
C VAL A 296 -33.25 23.75 -5.99
N ARG A 297 -33.52 24.78 -5.19
CA ARG A 297 -34.40 24.73 -4.01
C ARG A 297 -35.80 24.20 -4.33
N LYS A 298 -36.39 23.46 -3.39
CA LYS A 298 -37.86 23.33 -3.32
C LYS A 298 -38.49 24.59 -2.71
N PRO A 299 -39.64 25.10 -3.19
CA PRO A 299 -40.27 26.32 -2.64
C PRO A 299 -40.50 26.32 -1.12
N THR A 300 -40.53 25.14 -0.49
CA THR A 300 -40.76 24.89 0.94
C THR A 300 -39.50 24.85 1.81
N GLU A 301 -38.31 24.72 1.23
CA GLU A 301 -37.05 24.65 2.00
C GLU A 301 -36.74 26.01 2.63
N GLY A 302 -36.08 26.05 3.79
CA GLY A 302 -35.72 27.26 4.55
C GLY A 302 -34.30 27.79 4.25
N SER A 303 -33.46 27.92 5.28
CA SER A 303 -32.04 28.30 5.15
C SER A 303 -31.24 27.18 4.47
N HIS A 304 -30.26 27.52 3.60
CA HIS A 304 -29.45 26.62 2.74
C HIS A 304 -30.24 25.89 1.62
N PRO A 305 -30.80 26.66 0.68
CA PRO A 305 -31.69 26.14 -0.36
C PRO A 305 -31.02 25.16 -1.34
N GLY A 306 -31.63 23.98 -1.55
CA GLY A 306 -31.13 22.96 -2.50
C GLY A 306 -29.92 22.14 -2.03
N ASN A 307 -29.45 22.35 -0.80
CA ASN A 307 -28.43 21.52 -0.17
C ASN A 307 -29.09 20.35 0.56
N CYS A 308 -28.93 19.15 0.02
CA CYS A 308 -29.40 17.90 0.64
C CYS A 308 -28.24 16.99 1.06
N GLY A 309 -27.01 17.51 1.01
CA GLY A 309 -25.79 16.83 1.40
C GLY A 309 -25.18 15.99 0.28
N LYS A 310 -23.87 15.72 0.43
CA LYS A 310 -23.07 14.91 -0.52
C LYS A 310 -23.70 13.54 -0.83
N HIS A 311 -24.31 12.91 0.18
CA HIS A 311 -25.00 11.62 -0.01
C HIS A 311 -26.15 11.74 -1.03
N ASP A 312 -27.03 12.73 -0.89
CA ASP A 312 -28.12 12.96 -1.85
C ASP A 312 -27.59 13.22 -3.27
N SER A 313 -26.52 14.01 -3.39
CA SER A 313 -25.82 14.27 -4.67
C SER A 313 -25.33 12.97 -5.33
N GLN A 314 -24.82 12.03 -4.54
CA GLN A 314 -24.39 10.73 -5.03
C GLN A 314 -25.58 9.86 -5.44
N MET A 315 -26.68 9.90 -4.69
CA MET A 315 -27.87 9.11 -4.97
C MET A 315 -28.53 9.48 -6.30
N VAL A 316 -28.50 10.75 -6.72
CA VAL A 316 -29.02 11.17 -8.03
C VAL A 316 -28.34 10.39 -9.17
N VAL A 317 -27.01 10.29 -9.14
CA VAL A 317 -26.24 9.59 -10.19
C VAL A 317 -26.45 8.08 -10.10
N MET A 318 -26.43 7.52 -8.89
CA MET A 318 -26.67 6.09 -8.69
C MET A 318 -28.07 5.66 -9.12
N HIS A 319 -29.08 6.50 -8.86
CA HIS A 319 -30.46 6.27 -9.25
C HIS A 319 -30.61 6.31 -10.78
N PHE A 320 -30.04 7.33 -11.43
CA PHE A 320 -30.00 7.42 -12.89
C PHE A 320 -29.38 6.16 -13.52
N LEU A 321 -28.20 5.73 -13.05
CA LEU A 321 -27.53 4.52 -13.58
C LEU A 321 -28.37 3.26 -13.33
N ASN A 322 -29.01 3.14 -12.17
CA ASN A 322 -29.93 2.04 -11.90
C ASN A 322 -31.08 2.01 -12.93
N LYS A 323 -31.72 3.15 -13.20
CA LYS A 323 -32.81 3.22 -14.19
C LYS A 323 -32.34 2.87 -15.60
N VAL A 324 -31.16 3.37 -15.99
CA VAL A 324 -30.53 3.08 -17.28
C VAL A 324 -30.27 1.58 -17.47
N HIS A 325 -29.64 0.93 -16.49
CA HIS A 325 -29.22 -0.47 -16.61
C HIS A 325 -30.38 -1.47 -16.47
N TYR A 326 -31.40 -1.16 -15.67
CA TYR A 326 -32.58 -2.01 -15.51
C TYR A 326 -33.75 -1.63 -16.43
N ASN A 327 -33.58 -0.62 -17.28
CA ASN A 327 -34.61 -0.12 -18.19
C ASN A 327 -35.95 0.13 -17.48
N THR A 328 -35.89 0.84 -16.35
CA THR A 328 -37.06 1.18 -15.53
C THR A 328 -37.51 2.63 -15.79
N PRO A 329 -38.76 3.00 -15.45
CA PRO A 329 -39.28 4.34 -15.69
C PRO A 329 -38.41 5.42 -15.04
N MET A 330 -38.09 6.46 -15.82
CA MET A 330 -37.25 7.60 -15.42
C MET A 330 -38.10 8.85 -15.14
N ASN A 331 -37.61 9.69 -14.23
CA ASN A 331 -38.18 11.01 -13.98
C ASN A 331 -37.70 12.06 -15.03
N PRO A 332 -38.25 13.28 -15.06
CA PRO A 332 -37.87 14.29 -16.05
C PRO A 332 -36.38 14.67 -16.05
N LEU A 333 -35.74 14.75 -14.88
CA LEU A 333 -34.30 15.04 -14.79
C LEU A 333 -33.47 13.90 -15.39
N GLU A 334 -33.80 12.65 -15.05
CA GLU A 334 -33.13 11.45 -15.57
C GLU A 334 -33.31 11.31 -17.09
N LEU A 335 -34.50 11.63 -17.61
CA LEU A 335 -34.76 11.66 -19.05
C LEU A 335 -33.92 12.72 -19.77
N GLU A 336 -33.79 13.90 -19.16
CA GLU A 336 -32.94 14.96 -19.70
C GLU A 336 -31.46 14.55 -19.68
N MET A 337 -30.96 14.02 -18.56
CA MET A 337 -29.61 13.46 -18.47
C MET A 337 -29.37 12.37 -19.52
N TYR A 338 -30.35 11.46 -19.71
CA TYR A 338 -30.28 10.42 -20.73
C TYR A 338 -30.21 11.01 -22.14
N HIS A 339 -31.03 12.02 -22.43
CA HIS A 339 -31.03 12.73 -23.72
C HIS A 339 -29.68 13.39 -24.00
N GLN A 340 -29.17 14.16 -23.03
CA GLN A 340 -27.88 14.86 -23.16
C GLN A 340 -26.73 13.89 -23.39
N ILE A 341 -26.66 12.80 -22.63
CA ILE A 341 -25.60 11.81 -22.78
C ILE A 341 -25.72 11.05 -24.12
N LYS A 342 -26.94 10.65 -24.51
CA LYS A 342 -27.15 9.84 -25.71
C LYS A 342 -27.11 10.61 -27.02
N ASN A 343 -27.79 11.75 -27.08
CA ASN A 343 -28.05 12.46 -28.33
C ASN A 343 -27.11 13.65 -28.55
N VAL A 344 -26.65 14.29 -27.49
CA VAL A 344 -25.73 15.44 -27.58
C VAL A 344 -24.27 14.95 -27.50
N ILE A 345 -23.92 14.25 -26.42
CA ILE A 345 -22.58 13.66 -26.27
C ILE A 345 -22.37 12.47 -27.22
N GLY A 346 -23.45 11.78 -27.60
CA GLY A 346 -23.39 10.69 -28.59
C GLY A 346 -22.98 9.33 -28.02
N ILE A 347 -23.07 9.14 -26.69
CA ILE A 347 -22.68 7.90 -26.01
C ILE A 347 -23.93 7.26 -25.39
N ASN A 348 -24.15 5.97 -25.62
CA ASN A 348 -25.26 5.29 -24.95
C ASN A 348 -25.01 5.24 -23.43
N PRO A 349 -25.91 5.77 -22.58
CA PRO A 349 -25.72 5.76 -21.13
C PRO A 349 -25.47 4.37 -20.53
N THR A 350 -25.96 3.30 -21.18
CA THR A 350 -25.74 1.91 -20.73
C THR A 350 -24.27 1.48 -20.78
N PHE A 351 -23.39 2.23 -21.45
CA PHE A 351 -21.97 1.91 -21.47
C PHE A 351 -21.23 2.38 -20.21
N TYR A 352 -21.77 3.33 -19.45
CA TYR A 352 -21.19 3.77 -18.19
C TYR A 352 -21.44 2.72 -17.09
N GLU A 353 -20.42 1.92 -16.81
CA GLU A 353 -20.45 0.84 -15.81
C GLU A 353 -19.75 1.24 -14.50
N TYR A 354 -18.91 2.30 -14.54
CA TYR A 354 -18.04 2.69 -13.44
C TYR A 354 -18.27 4.15 -13.04
N LEU A 355 -18.13 4.41 -11.74
CA LEU A 355 -18.23 5.73 -11.14
C LEU A 355 -16.94 6.02 -10.35
N PHE A 356 -16.22 7.07 -10.75
CA PHE A 356 -15.05 7.58 -10.06
C PHE A 356 -15.40 8.90 -9.38
N ILE A 357 -15.43 8.92 -8.05
CA ILE A 357 -15.88 10.07 -7.26
C ILE A 357 -14.66 10.77 -6.67
N VAL A 358 -14.57 12.08 -6.87
CA VAL A 358 -13.49 12.92 -6.33
C VAL A 358 -14.10 14.14 -5.66
N ASP A 359 -13.67 14.45 -4.44
CA ASP A 359 -14.09 15.66 -3.75
C ASP A 359 -13.62 16.92 -4.51
N ALA A 360 -14.41 17.99 -4.45
CA ALA A 360 -14.16 19.23 -5.17
C ALA A 360 -12.82 19.93 -4.80
N ASP A 361 -12.17 19.53 -3.72
CA ASP A 361 -10.85 20.00 -3.27
C ASP A 361 -9.71 18.98 -3.41
N THR A 362 -9.95 17.89 -4.16
CA THR A 362 -8.98 16.81 -4.35
C THR A 362 -8.45 16.78 -5.78
N THR A 363 -7.12 16.73 -5.91
CA THR A 363 -6.45 16.52 -7.21
C THR A 363 -6.22 15.03 -7.43
N ALA A 364 -6.74 14.48 -8.53
CA ALA A 364 -6.53 13.08 -8.88
C ALA A 364 -5.13 12.86 -9.49
N GLU A 365 -4.47 11.79 -9.09
CA GLU A 365 -3.19 11.36 -9.66
C GLU A 365 -3.39 10.84 -11.11
N PRO A 366 -2.46 11.08 -12.05
CA PRO A 366 -2.71 10.84 -13.47
C PRO A 366 -3.20 9.42 -13.83
N TYR A 367 -2.79 8.40 -13.08
CA TYR A 367 -3.13 7.00 -13.34
C TYR A 367 -4.20 6.44 -12.38
N ALA A 368 -4.76 7.28 -11.49
CA ALA A 368 -5.73 6.87 -10.47
C ALA A 368 -6.93 6.12 -11.07
N LEU A 369 -7.45 6.61 -12.21
CA LEU A 369 -8.59 6.00 -12.88
C LEU A 369 -8.26 4.62 -13.45
N ASN A 370 -7.12 4.46 -14.12
CA ASN A 370 -6.69 3.17 -14.66
C ASN A 370 -6.51 2.13 -13.55
N HIS A 371 -5.94 2.52 -12.41
CA HIS A 371 -5.79 1.63 -11.26
C HIS A 371 -7.14 1.15 -10.71
N LEU A 372 -8.12 2.06 -10.55
CA LEU A 372 -9.46 1.70 -10.11
C LEU A 372 -10.11 0.68 -11.04
N ILE A 373 -10.10 0.96 -12.34
CA ILE A 373 -10.72 0.09 -13.34
C ILE A 373 -10.01 -1.27 -13.42
N SER A 374 -8.68 -1.28 -13.33
CA SER A 374 -7.90 -2.51 -13.35
C SER A 374 -8.30 -3.43 -12.20
N VAL A 375 -8.38 -2.93 -10.97
CA VAL A 375 -8.78 -3.76 -9.81
C VAL A 375 -10.18 -4.33 -9.98
N MET A 376 -11.14 -3.53 -10.42
CA MET A 376 -12.53 -3.97 -10.59
C MET A 376 -12.73 -4.94 -11.75
N ILE A 377 -11.94 -4.84 -12.83
CA ILE A 377 -11.97 -5.80 -13.94
C ILE A 377 -11.37 -7.14 -13.52
N HIS A 378 -10.27 -7.12 -12.78
CA HIS A 378 -9.56 -8.33 -12.34
C HIS A 378 -10.36 -9.13 -11.30
N ASP A 379 -11.10 -8.45 -10.42
CA ASP A 379 -11.99 -9.11 -9.46
C ASP A 379 -13.43 -8.56 -9.52
N LYS A 380 -14.31 -9.30 -10.21
CA LYS A 380 -15.74 -8.98 -10.35
C LYS A 380 -16.52 -8.98 -9.02
N LYS A 381 -15.91 -9.42 -7.91
CA LYS A 381 -16.52 -9.35 -6.57
C LYS A 381 -16.28 -7.99 -5.89
N VAL A 382 -15.35 -7.19 -6.40
CA VAL A 382 -15.06 -5.86 -5.86
C VAL A 382 -16.13 -4.88 -6.33
N LEU A 383 -16.81 -4.27 -5.37
CA LEU A 383 -17.86 -3.26 -5.62
C LEU A 383 -17.33 -1.82 -5.53
N GLY A 384 -16.17 -1.61 -4.90
CA GLY A 384 -15.63 -0.29 -4.63
C GLY A 384 -14.14 -0.36 -4.29
N VAL A 385 -13.40 0.67 -4.71
CA VAL A 385 -11.98 0.87 -4.39
C VAL A 385 -11.84 2.30 -3.87
N CYS A 386 -11.12 2.46 -2.76
CA CYS A 386 -10.78 3.77 -2.21
C CYS A 386 -9.31 4.07 -2.48
N GLY A 387 -9.02 5.29 -2.94
CA GLY A 387 -7.65 5.78 -3.06
C GLY A 387 -7.11 6.26 -1.72
N GLU A 388 -5.79 6.33 -1.58
CA GLU A 388 -5.16 6.97 -0.42
C GLU A 388 -5.11 8.49 -0.64
N CYS A 389 -5.67 9.26 0.30
CA CYS A 389 -5.67 10.72 0.26
C CYS A 389 -4.44 11.28 1.00
N PHE A 390 -3.68 12.11 0.30
CA PHE A 390 -2.48 12.74 0.84
C PHE A 390 -2.66 14.26 0.92
N GLN A 391 -2.34 14.85 2.07
CA GLN A 391 -2.36 16.30 2.22
C GLN A 391 -0.96 16.86 1.98
N SER A 392 -0.81 17.70 0.95
CA SER A 392 0.43 18.42 0.68
C SER A 392 0.48 19.71 1.50
N THR A 393 1.38 19.77 2.48
CA THR A 393 1.64 21.01 3.23
C THR A 393 2.57 21.95 2.44
N HIS A 394 2.55 23.25 2.76
CA HIS A 394 3.38 24.30 2.10
C HIS A 394 4.90 23.98 2.00
N PHE A 395 5.39 23.00 2.78
CA PHE A 395 6.79 22.56 2.78
C PHE A 395 7.03 21.25 2.00
N GLY A 396 6.08 20.78 1.20
CA GLY A 396 6.20 19.55 0.42
C GLY A 396 6.22 18.27 1.27
N LYS A 397 5.90 18.36 2.57
CA LYS A 397 5.76 17.20 3.44
C LYS A 397 4.38 16.59 3.20
N ILE A 398 4.39 15.38 2.65
CA ILE A 398 3.23 14.52 2.46
C ILE A 398 2.84 13.97 3.83
N ILE A 399 1.63 14.26 4.29
CA ILE A 399 1.06 13.70 5.51
C ILE A 399 -0.09 12.79 5.10
N VAL A 400 -0.06 11.53 5.56
CA VAL A 400 -1.17 10.60 5.38
C VAL A 400 -2.30 11.05 6.31
N HIS A 401 -3.47 11.28 5.75
CA HIS A 401 -4.66 11.62 6.53
C HIS A 401 -5.23 10.32 7.14
N ASP A 402 -5.28 10.24 8.48
CA ASP A 402 -5.88 9.09 9.19
C ASP A 402 -7.38 9.34 9.39
N GLU A 403 -8.21 8.70 8.58
CA GLU A 403 -9.68 8.75 8.70
C GLU A 403 -10.23 7.86 9.84
N GLY A 404 -9.35 7.23 10.62
CA GLY A 404 -9.71 6.33 11.70
C GLY A 404 -10.08 4.92 11.23
N LYS A 405 -10.44 4.05 12.17
CA LYS A 405 -10.84 2.67 11.86
C LYS A 405 -12.28 2.63 11.39
N PHE A 406 -12.49 2.11 10.18
CA PHE A 406 -13.82 1.81 9.64
C PHE A 406 -14.63 0.92 10.60
N ASP A 407 -15.81 1.39 11.04
CA ASP A 407 -16.77 0.60 11.80
C ASP A 407 -17.79 -0.03 10.85
N PRO A 408 -17.82 -1.37 10.66
CA PRO A 408 -18.79 -2.03 9.78
C PRO A 408 -20.25 -1.78 10.17
N ARG A 409 -20.53 -1.37 11.41
CA ARG A 409 -21.89 -1.01 11.86
C ARG A 409 -22.40 0.31 11.29
N SER A 410 -21.50 1.14 10.76
CA SER A 410 -21.85 2.39 10.07
C SER A 410 -22.45 2.16 8.68
N ILE A 411 -22.37 0.93 8.14
CA ILE A 411 -22.97 0.57 6.86
C ILE A 411 -24.50 0.66 7.00
N PRO A 412 -25.18 1.53 6.23
CA PRO A 412 -26.63 1.62 6.27
C PRO A 412 -27.25 0.28 5.83
N LEU A 413 -28.03 -0.35 6.71
CA LEU A 413 -28.77 -1.60 6.40
C LEU A 413 -30.11 -1.34 5.70
N LYS A 414 -30.37 -0.08 5.33
CA LYS A 414 -31.63 0.32 4.73
C LYS A 414 -31.72 -0.21 3.32
N THR A 415 -32.82 -0.90 2.99
CA THR A 415 -33.06 -1.39 1.63
C THR A 415 -33.38 -0.24 0.69
N TRP A 416 -33.05 -0.41 -0.59
CA TRP A 416 -33.30 0.60 -1.62
C TRP A 416 -34.77 1.05 -1.66
N ASN A 417 -35.73 0.11 -1.60
CA ASN A 417 -37.15 0.44 -1.56
C ASN A 417 -37.53 1.33 -0.37
N ASN A 418 -36.96 1.07 0.81
CA ASN A 418 -37.23 1.90 1.99
C ASN A 418 -36.63 3.31 1.83
N TYR A 419 -35.53 3.43 1.10
CA TYR A 419 -34.93 4.73 0.80
C TYR A 419 -35.73 5.53 -0.23
N GLU A 420 -36.15 4.89 -1.32
CA GLU A 420 -36.96 5.52 -2.37
C GLU A 420 -38.27 6.07 -1.80
N ASN A 421 -38.95 5.33 -0.93
CA ASN A 421 -40.19 5.81 -0.30
C ASN A 421 -39.98 7.07 0.57
N GLU A 422 -38.84 7.18 1.28
CA GLU A 422 -38.53 8.35 2.12
C GLU A 422 -38.09 9.58 1.32
N LEU A 423 -37.67 9.43 0.06
CA LEU A 423 -37.36 10.57 -0.82
C LEU A 423 -38.62 11.29 -1.33
N TRP A 424 -39.77 10.61 -1.31
CA TRP A 424 -41.06 11.10 -1.81
C TRP A 424 -42.01 11.62 -0.73
N ASP A 425 -41.71 11.34 0.55
CA ASP A 425 -42.32 11.98 1.73
C ASP A 425 -41.60 13.30 2.06
#